data_AF-A0A6L9SQT2-F1
#
_entry.id   AF-A0A6L9SQT2-F1
#
_cell.length_a   1.000
_cell.length_b   1.000
_cell.length_c   1.000
_cell.angle_alpha   90.00
_cell.angle_beta   90.00
_cell.angle_gamma   90.00
#
_symmetry.space_group_name_H-M   'P 1'
#
loop_
_entity.id
_entity.type
_entity.pdbx_description
1 polymer ?
#
loop_
_entity_poly.entity_id
_entity_poly.type
_entity_poly.pdbx_seq_one_letter_code
_entity_poly.pdbx_strand_id
1 'polypeptide(L)'
;MRYGEQRLSYDRDHNGWYYFEPGTGAMAHGVRWMTSNGGKWVYYDINTGQMRYGEQRLSYDRDHNGWYYFAPGTGAMAHGWTSLPDRRKVFYDRNSGQMVYGWQTIDGKRYYFNKATGNLEKSENPSVASKVWWVVTSTSHVYHTKKNCPSLRAANQRNVREGTLEQAQRAGYSRLCKNCEHL
;
A
#
# COMPACT_ATOMS: atom_id res chain seq x y z
N MET A 1 -19.67 35.25 -13.21
CA MET A 1 -19.30 34.45 -12.01
C MET A 1 -17.92 33.84 -12.24
N ARG A 2 -17.08 33.72 -11.21
CA ARG A 2 -15.80 33.00 -11.32
C ARG A 2 -16.07 31.50 -11.19
N TYR A 3 -15.67 30.72 -12.18
CA TYR A 3 -15.82 29.26 -12.18
C TYR A 3 -14.51 28.57 -11.79
N GLY A 4 -14.56 27.26 -11.55
CA GLY A 4 -13.40 26.42 -11.26
C GLY A 4 -12.96 26.46 -9.80
N GLU A 5 -11.71 26.04 -9.55
CA GLU A 5 -11.10 26.05 -8.22
C GLU A 5 -10.88 27.51 -7.77
N GLN A 6 -11.54 27.92 -6.69
CA GLN A 6 -11.45 29.25 -6.12
C GLN A 6 -11.06 29.16 -4.65
N ARG A 7 -10.07 29.94 -4.24
CA ARG A 7 -9.78 30.13 -2.82
C ARG A 7 -10.62 31.29 -2.30
N LEU A 8 -11.53 31.00 -1.40
CA LEU A 8 -12.38 31.99 -0.74
C LEU A 8 -11.93 32.15 0.71
N SER A 9 -12.04 33.37 1.22
CA SER A 9 -11.73 33.73 2.60
C SER A 9 -12.52 34.97 2.96
N TYR A 10 -13.80 34.80 3.29
CA TYR A 10 -14.69 35.92 3.65
C TYR A 10 -15.17 35.89 5.11
N ASP A 11 -15.11 34.73 5.78
CA ASP A 11 -15.28 34.63 7.24
C ASP A 11 -14.39 33.52 7.82
N ARG A 12 -14.47 33.32 9.15
CA ARG A 12 -13.64 32.35 9.88
C ARG A 12 -13.91 30.91 9.45
N ASP A 13 -15.13 30.59 9.04
CA ASP A 13 -15.58 29.24 8.73
C ASP A 13 -15.51 28.95 7.22
N HIS A 14 -15.40 29.99 6.39
CA HIS A 14 -15.30 29.92 4.92
C HIS A 14 -13.94 30.44 4.41
N ASN A 15 -12.86 29.89 4.98
CA ASN A 15 -11.49 30.13 4.52
C ASN A 15 -10.89 28.84 3.94
N GLY A 16 -10.96 28.67 2.62
CA GLY A 16 -10.48 27.46 1.97
C GLY A 16 -10.67 27.44 0.46
N TRP A 17 -10.38 26.28 -0.12
CA TRP A 17 -10.59 26.04 -1.55
C TRP A 17 -11.99 25.47 -1.78
N TYR A 18 -12.64 25.97 -2.82
CA TYR A 18 -13.96 25.56 -3.29
C TYR A 18 -13.88 25.30 -4.78
N TYR A 19 -14.83 24.56 -5.32
CA TYR A 19 -14.97 24.39 -6.76
C TYR A 19 -16.37 24.75 -7.20
N PHE A 20 -16.46 25.65 -8.18
CA PHE A 20 -17.72 26.05 -8.79
C PHE A 20 -17.81 25.51 -10.21
N GLU A 21 -18.83 24.71 -10.48
CA GLU A 21 -18.99 24.04 -11.77
C GLU A 21 -19.08 25.06 -12.91
N PRO A 22 -18.31 24.88 -13.99
CA PRO A 22 -18.42 25.72 -15.18
C PRO A 22 -19.84 25.72 -15.74
N GLY A 23 -20.33 26.90 -16.14
CA GLY A 23 -21.66 27.07 -16.71
C GLY A 23 -22.74 27.34 -15.68
N THR A 24 -22.85 26.52 -14.63
CA THR A 24 -23.90 26.66 -13.60
C THR A 24 -23.47 27.53 -12.43
N GLY A 25 -22.18 27.53 -12.09
CA GLY A 25 -21.68 28.14 -10.86
C GLY A 25 -22.09 27.38 -9.59
N ALA A 26 -22.61 26.16 -9.72
CA ALA A 26 -22.97 25.33 -8.56
C ALA A 26 -21.71 24.94 -7.78
N MET A 27 -21.75 25.05 -6.45
CA MET A 27 -20.65 24.61 -5.59
C MET A 27 -20.58 23.09 -5.55
N ALA A 28 -19.41 22.53 -5.78
CA ALA A 28 -19.21 21.08 -5.73
C ALA A 28 -19.00 20.58 -4.30
N HIS A 29 -19.45 19.36 -4.09
CA HIS A 29 -19.34 18.61 -2.85
C HIS A 29 -18.90 17.17 -3.14
N GLY A 30 -18.34 16.50 -2.15
CA GLY A 30 -17.92 15.10 -2.25
C GLY A 30 -16.59 14.91 -2.97
N VAL A 31 -16.30 13.64 -3.30
CA VAL A 31 -15.10 13.26 -4.05
C VAL A 31 -15.27 13.64 -5.52
N ARG A 32 -14.25 14.29 -6.09
CA ARG A 32 -14.27 14.83 -7.45
C ARG A 32 -12.94 14.65 -8.14
N TRP A 33 -12.99 14.33 -9.42
CA TRP A 33 -11.81 14.34 -10.28
C TRP A 33 -11.61 15.76 -10.80
N MET A 34 -10.44 16.31 -10.54
CA MET A 34 -10.00 17.61 -11.05
C MET A 34 -8.95 17.41 -12.12
N THR A 35 -9.14 18.04 -13.26
CA THR A 35 -8.19 17.97 -14.39
C THR A 35 -6.93 18.82 -14.16
N SER A 36 -6.91 19.66 -13.13
CA SER A 36 -5.75 20.49 -12.78
C SER A 36 -4.52 19.64 -12.45
N ASN A 37 -3.34 20.10 -12.88
CA ASN A 37 -2.03 19.49 -12.62
C ASN A 37 -1.91 17.99 -13.00
N GLY A 38 -2.53 17.59 -14.12
CA GLY A 38 -2.40 16.23 -14.63
C GLY A 38 -3.46 15.24 -14.14
N GLY A 39 -4.49 15.72 -13.44
CA GLY A 39 -5.58 14.87 -12.96
C GLY A 39 -5.37 14.41 -11.52
N LYS A 40 -6.31 14.74 -10.65
CA LYS A 40 -6.29 14.31 -9.25
C LYS A 40 -7.70 14.12 -8.70
N TRP A 41 -7.89 13.12 -7.86
CA TRP A 41 -9.06 13.06 -7.00
C TRP A 41 -8.86 14.00 -5.81
N VAL A 42 -9.89 14.75 -5.45
CA VAL A 42 -9.94 15.64 -4.29
C VAL A 42 -11.27 15.44 -3.55
N TYR A 43 -11.36 15.89 -2.31
CA TYR A 43 -12.60 15.84 -1.53
C TYR A 43 -13.02 17.24 -1.08
N TYR A 44 -14.22 17.66 -1.48
CA TYR A 44 -14.92 18.81 -0.95
C TYR A 44 -15.91 18.35 0.11
N ASP A 45 -15.86 18.96 1.29
CA ASP A 45 -16.72 18.60 2.42
C ASP A 45 -18.19 18.58 2.00
N ILE A 46 -18.90 17.52 2.36
CA ILE A 46 -20.28 17.32 1.89
C ILE A 46 -21.22 18.41 2.38
N ASN A 47 -20.94 19.05 3.52
CA ASN A 47 -21.79 20.08 4.10
C ASN A 47 -21.35 21.48 3.67
N THR A 48 -20.04 21.75 3.70
CA THR A 48 -19.53 23.11 3.49
C THR A 48 -19.02 23.37 2.08
N GLY A 49 -18.72 22.32 1.31
CA GLY A 49 -18.06 22.44 -0.01
C GLY A 49 -16.59 22.86 0.08
N GLN A 50 -16.02 22.96 1.28
CA GLN A 50 -14.62 23.30 1.47
C GLN A 50 -13.73 22.09 1.21
N MET A 51 -12.68 22.26 0.42
CA MET A 51 -11.69 21.23 0.14
C MET A 51 -11.00 20.77 1.43
N ARG A 52 -10.93 19.45 1.61
CA ARG A 52 -10.30 18.84 2.79
C ARG A 52 -8.92 18.27 2.45
N TYR A 53 -8.12 18.16 3.50
CA TYR A 53 -6.75 17.67 3.47
C TYR A 53 -6.52 16.67 4.61
N GLY A 54 -5.40 15.96 4.55
CA GLY A 54 -5.03 14.96 5.54
C GLY A 54 -5.91 13.72 5.48
N GLU A 55 -5.92 12.96 6.57
CA GLU A 55 -6.77 11.78 6.69
C GLU A 55 -8.23 12.17 6.88
N GLN A 56 -9.11 11.57 6.07
CA GLN A 56 -10.55 11.79 6.12
C GLN A 56 -11.26 10.45 6.10
N ARG A 57 -12.20 10.25 7.02
CA ARG A 57 -13.08 9.07 7.01
C ARG A 57 -14.31 9.41 6.18
N LEU A 58 -14.45 8.77 5.03
CA LEU A 58 -15.51 9.04 4.08
C LEU A 58 -16.40 7.81 3.91
N SER A 59 -17.66 8.06 3.62
CA SER A 59 -18.64 7.07 3.16
C SER A 59 -19.52 7.76 2.13
N TYR A 60 -19.10 7.75 0.87
CA TYR A 60 -19.80 8.47 -0.21
C TYR A 60 -20.54 7.55 -1.19
N ASP A 61 -20.29 6.24 -1.16
CA ASP A 61 -21.14 5.23 -1.80
C ASP A 61 -21.05 3.88 -1.05
N ARG A 62 -21.73 2.86 -1.59
CA ARG A 62 -21.84 1.53 -0.97
C ARG A 62 -20.49 0.81 -0.84
N ASP A 63 -19.57 1.04 -1.76
CA ASP A 63 -18.30 0.33 -1.86
C ASP A 63 -17.13 1.18 -1.32
N HIS A 64 -17.31 2.50 -1.17
CA HIS A 64 -16.33 3.46 -0.70
C HIS A 64 -16.62 4.00 0.71
N ASN A 65 -16.42 3.14 1.71
CA ASN A 65 -16.55 3.48 3.14
C ASN A 65 -15.26 3.18 3.92
N GLY A 66 -14.47 4.20 4.23
CA GLY A 66 -13.19 4.01 4.91
C GLY A 66 -12.37 5.28 5.03
N TRP A 67 -11.09 5.09 5.37
CA TRP A 67 -10.13 6.17 5.50
C TRP A 67 -9.44 6.47 4.16
N TYR A 68 -9.29 7.75 3.86
CA TYR A 68 -8.63 8.28 2.67
C TYR A 68 -7.62 9.34 3.12
N TYR A 69 -6.63 9.64 2.28
CA TYR A 69 -5.68 10.72 2.56
C TYR A 69 -5.59 11.68 1.38
N PHE A 70 -5.70 12.97 1.69
CA PHE A 70 -5.59 14.05 0.72
C PHE A 70 -4.34 14.88 1.04
N ALA A 71 -3.39 14.94 0.11
CA ALA A 71 -2.08 15.54 0.35
C ALA A 71 -2.20 17.01 0.82
N PRO A 72 -1.59 17.44 1.94
CA PRO A 72 -1.79 18.77 2.52
C PRO A 72 -1.50 19.96 1.59
N GLY A 73 -0.62 19.81 0.61
CA GLY A 73 -0.28 20.89 -0.32
C GLY A 73 -1.18 20.99 -1.55
N THR A 74 -1.78 19.89 -2.00
CA THR A 74 -2.48 19.81 -3.30
C THR A 74 -3.91 19.28 -3.20
N GLY A 75 -4.23 18.66 -2.06
CA GLY A 75 -5.40 17.83 -1.77
C GLY A 75 -5.58 16.66 -2.71
N ALA A 76 -4.54 16.24 -3.43
CA ALA A 76 -4.59 15.03 -4.23
C ALA A 76 -4.76 13.80 -3.33
N MET A 77 -5.72 12.94 -3.66
CA MET A 77 -5.96 11.68 -2.99
C MET A 77 -4.77 10.73 -3.17
N ALA A 78 -4.33 10.11 -2.08
CA ALA A 78 -3.24 9.17 -2.10
C ALA A 78 -3.67 7.80 -2.62
N HIS A 79 -2.78 7.20 -3.41
CA HIS A 79 -2.87 5.82 -3.87
C HIS A 79 -1.52 5.13 -3.62
N GLY A 80 -1.55 3.95 -3.03
CA GLY A 80 -0.36 3.17 -2.70
C GLY A 80 0.30 3.58 -1.39
N TRP A 81 1.62 3.32 -1.32
CA TRP A 81 2.43 3.55 -0.12
C TRP A 81 2.48 5.02 0.27
N THR A 82 2.13 5.31 1.53
CA THR A 82 2.11 6.69 2.04
C THR A 82 2.74 6.75 3.43
N SER A 83 3.60 7.73 3.64
CA SER A 83 4.13 8.09 4.97
C SER A 83 3.33 9.27 5.51
N LEU A 84 2.64 9.07 6.62
CA LEU A 84 1.79 10.07 7.23
C LEU A 84 2.57 10.98 8.20
N PRO A 85 2.03 12.18 8.54
CA PRO A 85 2.70 13.11 9.46
C PRO A 85 2.98 12.54 10.86
N ASP A 86 2.16 11.60 11.32
CA ASP A 86 2.32 10.87 12.59
C ASP A 86 3.33 9.72 12.51
N ARG A 87 4.11 9.65 11.41
CA ARG A 87 5.13 8.65 11.11
C ARG A 87 4.60 7.25 10.79
N ARG A 88 3.27 7.05 10.69
CA ARG A 88 2.75 5.77 10.18
C ARG A 88 3.13 5.60 8.73
N LYS A 89 3.50 4.36 8.38
CA LYS A 89 3.59 3.92 7.00
C LYS A 89 2.34 3.11 6.68
N VAL A 90 1.51 3.61 5.78
CA VAL A 90 0.23 3.01 5.42
C VAL A 90 0.21 2.69 3.93
N PHE A 91 -0.84 1.99 3.50
CA PHE A 91 -1.10 1.76 2.10
C PHE A 91 -2.55 2.11 1.78
N TYR A 92 -2.75 2.94 0.77
CA TYR A 92 -4.06 3.23 0.20
C TYR A 92 -4.23 2.36 -1.05
N ASP A 93 -5.39 1.74 -1.23
CA ASP A 93 -5.65 0.89 -2.39
C ASP A 93 -5.40 1.64 -3.69
N ARG A 94 -4.78 0.98 -4.67
CA ARG A 94 -4.37 1.64 -5.92
C ARG A 94 -5.56 2.06 -6.78
N ASN A 95 -6.71 1.41 -6.63
CA ASN A 95 -7.90 1.68 -7.43
C ASN A 95 -8.83 2.64 -6.68
N SER A 96 -9.21 2.29 -5.45
CA SER A 96 -10.19 3.06 -4.68
C SER A 96 -9.56 4.18 -3.86
N GLY A 97 -8.26 4.10 -3.54
CA GLY A 97 -7.56 5.00 -2.62
C GLY A 97 -8.00 4.88 -1.16
N GLN A 98 -8.75 3.84 -0.80
CA GLN A 98 -9.12 3.53 0.58
C GLN A 98 -7.94 2.90 1.34
N MET A 99 -7.72 3.28 2.59
CA MET A 99 -6.67 2.70 3.44
C MET A 99 -6.93 1.22 3.69
N VAL A 100 -5.90 0.39 3.50
CA VAL A 100 -5.98 -1.06 3.72
C VAL A 100 -5.59 -1.45 5.13
N TYR A 101 -6.07 -2.61 5.57
CA TYR A 101 -5.85 -3.16 6.91
C TYR A 101 -5.55 -4.66 6.85
N GLY A 102 -4.95 -5.19 7.91
CA GLY A 102 -4.67 -6.62 8.04
C GLY A 102 -3.64 -7.11 7.02
N TRP A 103 -3.74 -8.39 6.67
CA TRP A 103 -2.84 -9.01 5.70
C TRP A 103 -3.20 -8.61 4.27
N GLN A 104 -2.22 -8.08 3.54
CA GLN A 104 -2.36 -7.65 2.15
C GLN A 104 -1.20 -8.18 1.33
N THR A 105 -1.45 -8.52 0.06
CA THR A 105 -0.41 -8.87 -0.91
C THR A 105 -0.24 -7.70 -1.86
N ILE A 106 0.89 -7.01 -1.78
CA ILE A 106 1.21 -5.82 -2.58
C ILE A 106 2.47 -6.12 -3.37
N ASP A 107 2.40 -6.02 -4.69
CA ASP A 107 3.52 -6.24 -5.61
C ASP A 107 4.25 -7.58 -5.34
N GLY A 108 3.45 -8.64 -5.08
CA GLY A 108 3.96 -9.98 -4.81
C GLY A 108 4.62 -10.16 -3.44
N LYS A 109 4.45 -9.23 -2.49
CA LYS A 109 4.94 -9.36 -1.10
C LYS A 109 3.79 -9.25 -0.11
N ARG A 110 3.85 -10.00 1.00
CA ARG A 110 2.81 -9.95 2.03
C ARG A 110 3.17 -8.91 3.08
N TYR A 111 2.21 -8.07 3.43
CA TYR A 111 2.34 -7.03 4.45
C TYR A 111 1.20 -7.17 5.45
N TYR A 112 1.48 -6.90 6.72
CA TYR A 112 0.47 -6.80 7.75
C TYR A 112 0.35 -5.36 8.23
N PHE A 113 -0.83 -4.79 8.07
CA PHE A 113 -1.21 -3.47 8.56
C PHE A 113 -2.07 -3.62 9.82
N ASN A 114 -1.76 -2.83 10.84
CA ASN A 114 -2.51 -2.79 12.10
C ASN A 114 -3.99 -2.54 11.82
N LYS A 115 -4.89 -3.36 12.38
CA LYS A 115 -6.33 -3.30 12.09
C LYS A 115 -7.04 -2.04 12.62
N ALA A 116 -6.45 -1.34 13.59
CA ALA A 116 -7.01 -0.11 14.15
C ALA A 116 -6.45 1.13 13.46
N THR A 117 -5.13 1.16 13.20
CA THR A 117 -4.42 2.37 12.77
C THR A 117 -3.97 2.33 11.31
N GLY A 118 -4.02 1.18 10.65
CA GLY A 118 -3.50 0.99 9.29
C GLY A 118 -1.97 1.03 9.20
N ASN A 119 -1.25 1.19 10.31
CA ASN A 119 0.21 1.23 10.31
C ASN A 119 0.82 -0.11 9.87
N LEU A 120 1.81 -0.09 9.01
CA LEU A 120 2.60 -1.26 8.65
C LEU A 120 3.35 -1.80 9.89
N GLU A 121 3.11 -3.06 10.25
CA GLU A 121 3.79 -3.72 11.36
C GLU A 121 4.74 -4.84 10.90
N LYS A 122 4.41 -5.55 9.82
CA LYS A 122 5.21 -6.69 9.33
C LYS A 122 5.24 -6.74 7.82
N SER A 123 6.35 -7.22 7.26
CA SER A 123 6.48 -7.59 5.85
C SER A 123 7.11 -8.97 5.72
N GLU A 124 6.46 -9.84 4.97
CA GLU A 124 6.97 -11.15 4.56
C GLU A 124 7.37 -11.04 3.07
N ASN A 125 8.65 -11.23 2.79
CA ASN A 125 9.14 -11.42 1.43
C ASN A 125 8.90 -12.88 1.03
N PRO A 126 8.13 -13.19 -0.02
CA PRO A 126 8.03 -14.58 -0.50
C PRO A 126 9.38 -15.11 -1.00
N SER A 127 10.30 -14.21 -1.36
CA SER A 127 11.68 -14.51 -1.76
C SER A 127 12.65 -14.72 -0.60
N VAL A 128 12.26 -14.38 0.64
CA VAL A 128 12.99 -14.72 1.86
C VAL A 128 12.09 -15.67 2.62
N ALA A 129 12.04 -16.93 2.18
CA ALA A 129 11.35 -17.95 2.95
C ALA A 129 11.89 -17.90 4.39
N SER A 130 11.01 -17.65 5.35
CA SER A 130 11.33 -17.67 6.78
C SER A 130 11.92 -19.01 7.22
N LYS A 131 11.66 -20.05 6.41
CA LYS A 131 12.27 -21.36 6.46
C LYS A 131 12.77 -21.78 5.08
N VAL A 132 14.05 -22.06 4.96
CA VAL A 132 14.67 -22.65 3.78
C VAL A 132 15.11 -24.08 4.08
N TRP A 133 15.35 -24.85 3.03
CA TRP A 133 15.90 -26.20 3.11
C TRP A 133 17.19 -26.29 2.30
N TRP A 134 18.13 -27.11 2.73
CA TRP A 134 19.35 -27.41 1.96
C TRP A 134 19.77 -28.85 2.20
N VAL A 135 20.54 -29.40 1.26
CA VAL A 135 21.04 -30.78 1.33
C VAL A 135 22.51 -30.74 1.71
N VAL A 136 22.87 -31.36 2.84
CA VAL A 136 24.25 -31.41 3.34
C VAL A 136 25.06 -32.41 2.52
N THR A 137 25.89 -31.89 1.61
CA THR A 137 26.89 -32.64 0.85
C THR A 137 28.17 -31.80 0.71
N SER A 138 29.30 -32.43 0.39
CA SER A 138 30.58 -31.74 0.18
C SER A 138 30.61 -30.79 -1.03
N THR A 139 29.60 -30.84 -1.89
CA THR A 139 29.57 -30.11 -3.18
C THR A 139 28.39 -29.15 -3.33
N SER A 140 27.36 -29.24 -2.47
CA SER A 140 26.17 -28.41 -2.59
C SER A 140 26.33 -27.09 -1.84
N HIS A 141 26.04 -26.00 -2.53
CA HIS A 141 25.97 -24.64 -1.96
C HIS A 141 24.57 -24.03 -2.18
N VAL A 142 23.58 -24.89 -2.40
CA VAL A 142 22.23 -24.50 -2.84
C VAL A 142 21.23 -24.61 -1.70
N TYR A 143 20.38 -23.60 -1.54
CA TYR A 143 19.21 -23.61 -0.67
C TYR A 143 17.90 -23.56 -1.48
N HIS A 144 16.82 -24.02 -0.86
CA HIS A 144 15.48 -24.14 -1.43
C HIS A 144 14.50 -23.35 -0.56
N THR A 145 13.63 -22.56 -1.17
CA THR A 145 12.57 -21.79 -0.48
C THR A 145 11.26 -22.56 -0.35
N LYS A 146 11.18 -23.77 -0.94
CA LYS A 146 9.98 -24.62 -0.94
C LYS A 146 10.32 -26.06 -0.58
N LYS A 147 9.65 -26.61 0.45
CA LYS A 147 9.82 -28.01 0.90
C LYS A 147 9.48 -29.04 -0.18
N ASN A 148 8.57 -28.71 -1.10
CA ASN A 148 8.13 -29.58 -2.18
C ASN A 148 8.90 -29.41 -3.50
N CYS A 149 10.01 -28.66 -3.51
CA CYS A 149 10.85 -28.47 -4.70
C CYS A 149 11.30 -29.84 -5.27
N PRO A 150 11.16 -30.10 -6.59
CA PRO A 150 11.51 -31.39 -7.20
C PRO A 150 12.94 -31.85 -6.91
N SER A 151 13.92 -30.95 -7.00
CA SER A 151 15.34 -31.26 -6.71
C SER A 151 15.60 -31.55 -5.23
N LEU A 152 14.81 -30.99 -4.32
CA LEU A 152 14.90 -31.30 -2.89
C LEU A 152 14.28 -32.67 -2.58
N ARG A 153 13.16 -33.00 -3.23
CA ARG A 153 12.49 -34.31 -3.10
C ARG A 153 13.31 -35.46 -3.66
N ALA A 154 14.08 -35.21 -4.73
CA ALA A 154 14.98 -36.20 -5.33
C ALA A 154 16.24 -36.48 -4.50
N ALA A 155 16.57 -35.62 -3.52
CA ALA A 155 17.74 -35.79 -2.67
C ALA A 155 17.52 -36.84 -1.56
N ASN A 156 18.63 -37.32 -0.98
CA ASN A 156 18.57 -38.16 0.21
C ASN A 156 18.02 -37.36 1.40
N GLN A 157 16.80 -37.71 1.83
CA GLN A 157 16.06 -36.98 2.88
C GLN A 157 16.77 -36.97 4.24
N ARG A 158 17.69 -37.92 4.52
CA ARG A 158 18.50 -37.91 5.75
C ARG A 158 19.50 -36.74 5.82
N ASN A 159 19.87 -36.22 4.65
CA ASN A 159 20.83 -35.12 4.52
C ASN A 159 20.15 -33.76 4.37
N VAL A 160 18.81 -33.71 4.35
CA VAL A 160 18.07 -32.46 4.30
C VAL A 160 18.13 -31.78 5.66
N ARG A 161 18.40 -30.48 5.65
CA ARG A 161 18.34 -29.59 6.80
C ARG A 161 17.39 -28.44 6.50
N GLU A 162 16.88 -27.82 7.55
CA GLU A 162 15.97 -26.70 7.47
C GLU A 162 16.32 -25.65 8.51
N GLY A 163 16.02 -24.38 8.23
CA GLY A 163 16.37 -23.25 9.09
C GLY A 163 16.10 -21.92 8.39
N THR A 164 16.64 -20.83 8.93
CA THR A 164 16.54 -19.50 8.30
C THR A 164 17.52 -19.38 7.13
N LEU A 165 17.28 -18.42 6.24
CA LEU A 165 18.21 -18.12 5.14
C LEU A 165 19.60 -17.76 5.65
N GLU A 166 19.69 -17.01 6.76
CA GLU A 166 20.96 -16.65 7.39
C GLU A 166 21.73 -17.88 7.90
N GLN A 167 21.04 -18.86 8.49
CA GLN A 167 21.65 -20.11 8.94
C GLN A 167 22.21 -20.91 7.75
N ALA A 168 21.45 -20.99 6.65
CA ALA A 168 21.89 -21.65 5.43
C ALA A 168 23.12 -20.95 4.83
N GLN A 169 23.10 -19.63 4.73
CA GLN A 169 24.20 -18.82 4.20
C GLN A 169 25.47 -18.95 5.04
N ARG A 170 25.37 -18.92 6.38
CA ARG A 170 26.50 -19.18 7.29
C ARG A 170 27.09 -20.57 7.14
N ALA A 171 26.26 -21.55 6.78
CA ALA A 171 26.69 -22.92 6.51
C ALA A 171 27.21 -23.13 5.07
N GLY A 172 27.35 -22.07 4.27
CA GLY A 172 27.88 -22.13 2.89
C GLY A 172 26.81 -22.28 1.79
N TYR A 173 25.52 -22.27 2.13
CA TYR A 173 24.43 -22.45 1.17
C TYR A 173 23.82 -21.10 0.78
N SER A 174 24.51 -20.38 -0.11
CA SER A 174 24.15 -19.01 -0.52
C SER A 174 23.44 -18.92 -1.88
N ARG A 175 23.33 -20.01 -2.63
CA ARG A 175 22.70 -20.03 -3.96
C ARG A 175 21.26 -20.51 -3.90
N LEU A 176 20.31 -19.75 -4.44
CA LEU A 176 18.94 -20.24 -4.60
C LEU A 176 18.90 -21.36 -5.66
N CYS A 177 18.10 -22.38 -5.41
CA CYS A 177 17.80 -23.40 -6.40
C CYS A 177 17.00 -22.81 -7.56
N LYS A 178 17.43 -23.02 -8.81
CA LYS A 178 16.72 -22.57 -10.02
C LYS A 178 15.26 -23.06 -10.08
N ASN A 179 15.00 -24.28 -9.62
CA ASN A 179 13.63 -24.83 -9.55
C ASN A 179 12.75 -24.13 -8.49
N CYS A 180 13.34 -23.34 -7.59
CA CYS A 180 12.62 -22.54 -6.59
C CYS A 180 12.40 -21.09 -7.05
N GLU A 181 12.98 -20.65 -8.16
CA GLU A 181 12.81 -19.29 -8.71
C GLU A 181 11.50 -19.13 -9.50
N HIS A 182 10.99 -20.23 -10.06
CA HIS A 182 9.87 -20.24 -11.01
C HIS A 182 8.59 -20.92 -10.52
N LEU A 183 8.59 -21.42 -9.29
CA LEU A 183 7.41 -22.02 -8.66
C LEU A 183 6.79 -21.01 -7.72
#